data_AF-A0A2D5JM52-F1
#
_entry.id   AF-A0A2D5JM52-F1
#
_cell.length_a   1.000
_cell.length_b   1.000
_cell.length_c   1.000
_cell.angle_alpha   90.00
_cell.angle_beta   90.00
_cell.angle_gamma   90.00
#
_symmetry.space_group_name_H-M   'P 1'
#
loop_
_entity.id
_entity.type
_entity.pdbx_description
1 polymer ?
#
loop_
_entity_poly.entity_id
_entity_poly.type
_entity_poly.pdbx_seq_one_letter_code
_entity_poly.pdbx_strand_id
1 'polypeptide(L)'
;ARSTVSPFIVQEIADALEGTDKIVLVKNPVNPDLALWLGGIERLYSANIKNLGVIHRGFSTYEKTRYRNNPEWQIAIELQNRFPDLPLICDPSHITGKRDMIFEVSQTALDLNFNGLMIETHVDPENAWSDAAQQVTPDTLIQMMEDLKIRKETDTEVEYRNSLNTLRTQIDVIDHQLIDILGKRMKIADAIGALKKDKNVAVLQSKRWNEILGKMILEGEENKLSEEFILRVFKAIHQESINHQEKIMNG
;
A
#
# COMPACT_ATOMS: atom_id res chain seq x y z
N ALA A 1 1.11 12.89 12.63
CA ALA A 1 -0.26 12.46 12.28
C ALA A 1 -1.22 13.64 12.25
N ARG A 2 -1.75 14.12 13.39
CA ARG A 2 -2.68 15.28 13.39
C ARG A 2 -2.01 16.60 13.03
N SER A 3 -0.75 16.80 13.39
CA SER A 3 0.00 18.00 12.99
C SER A 3 0.33 17.98 11.49
N THR A 4 0.69 16.81 10.95
CA THR A 4 1.08 16.61 9.55
C THR A 4 0.00 17.02 8.56
N VAL A 5 -1.29 16.99 8.94
CA VAL A 5 -2.38 17.40 8.04
C VAL A 5 -2.51 18.92 7.90
N SER A 6 -1.81 19.71 8.71
CA SER A 6 -1.89 21.18 8.68
C SER A 6 -0.55 21.78 8.26
N PRO A 7 -0.46 22.37 7.05
CA PRO A 7 0.74 23.06 6.60
C PRO A 7 1.19 24.18 7.55
N PHE A 8 0.24 24.88 8.19
CA PHE A 8 0.52 25.96 9.15
C PHE A 8 1.18 25.42 10.43
N ILE A 9 0.65 24.34 11.00
CA ILE A 9 1.25 23.73 12.20
C ILE A 9 2.64 23.18 11.88
N VAL A 10 2.81 22.55 10.71
CA VAL A 10 4.14 22.07 10.30
C VAL A 10 5.11 23.23 10.11
N GLN A 11 4.65 24.38 9.60
CA GLN A 11 5.49 25.58 9.49
C GLN A 11 5.91 26.10 10.85
N GLU A 12 4.98 26.25 11.80
CA GLU A 12 5.31 26.68 13.16
C GLU A 12 6.32 25.75 13.85
N ILE A 13 6.17 24.43 13.63
CA ILE A 13 7.15 23.45 14.12
C ILE A 13 8.50 23.62 13.42
N ALA A 14 8.51 23.86 12.11
CA ALA A 14 9.74 24.07 11.34
C ALA A 14 10.49 25.31 11.83
N ASP A 15 9.80 26.42 12.01
CA ASP A 15 10.36 27.68 12.51
C ASP A 15 10.90 27.51 13.94
N ALA A 16 10.18 26.78 14.81
CA ALA A 16 10.61 26.52 16.18
C ALA A 16 11.83 25.58 16.28
N LEU A 17 12.08 24.77 15.25
CA LEU A 17 13.20 23.81 15.19
C LEU A 17 14.35 24.30 14.30
N GLU A 18 14.24 25.51 13.75
CA GLU A 18 15.27 26.11 12.91
C GLU A 18 16.61 26.19 13.65
N GLY A 19 17.69 25.81 12.96
CA GLY A 19 19.05 25.82 13.51
C GLY A 19 19.35 24.72 14.52
N THR A 20 18.41 23.80 14.78
CA THR A 20 18.65 22.64 15.64
C THR A 20 19.29 21.48 14.86
N ASP A 21 20.01 20.61 15.57
CA ASP A 21 20.59 19.36 15.07
C ASP A 21 19.74 18.12 15.44
N LYS A 22 18.55 18.34 16.01
CA LYS A 22 17.68 17.26 16.49
C LYS A 22 17.15 16.43 15.33
N ILE A 23 16.98 15.14 15.60
CA ILE A 23 16.27 14.22 14.69
C ILE A 23 14.77 14.50 14.79
N VAL A 24 14.12 14.69 13.64
CA VAL A 24 12.67 14.93 13.54
C VAL A 24 12.02 13.79 12.76
N LEU A 25 11.10 13.08 13.42
CA LEU A 25 10.37 11.96 12.83
C LEU A 25 8.93 12.38 12.47
N VAL A 26 8.61 12.38 11.18
CA VAL A 26 7.32 12.82 10.67
C VAL A 26 6.37 11.63 10.52
N LYS A 27 5.41 11.50 11.44
CA LYS A 27 4.31 10.53 11.30
C LYS A 27 3.43 10.87 10.09
N ASN A 28 3.00 9.87 9.30
CA ASN A 28 2.07 10.08 8.18
C ASN A 28 0.78 10.81 8.60
N PRO A 29 0.13 11.55 7.68
CA PRO A 29 -1.17 12.17 7.93
C PRO A 29 -2.23 11.10 8.25
N VAL A 30 -3.31 11.52 8.93
CA VAL A 30 -4.41 10.59 9.25
C VAL A 30 -5.18 10.13 8.01
N ASN A 31 -5.17 10.90 6.93
CA ASN A 31 -5.81 10.54 5.67
C ASN A 31 -4.78 9.91 4.72
N PRO A 32 -5.17 8.94 3.88
CA PRO A 32 -4.28 8.26 2.92
C PRO A 32 -3.91 9.18 1.75
N ASP A 33 -3.13 10.22 2.05
CA ASP A 33 -2.68 11.25 1.11
C ASP A 33 -1.16 11.36 1.17
N LEU A 34 -0.50 10.81 0.15
CA LEU A 34 0.95 10.87 0.00
C LEU A 34 1.45 12.31 -0.20
N ALA A 35 0.73 13.13 -0.98
CA ALA A 35 1.16 14.50 -1.27
C ALA A 35 1.18 15.35 0.01
N LEU A 36 0.20 15.14 0.88
CA LEU A 36 0.17 15.81 2.19
C LEU A 36 1.32 15.36 3.11
N TRP A 37 1.69 14.07 3.09
CA TRP A 37 2.84 13.60 3.85
C TRP A 37 4.14 14.23 3.33
N LEU A 38 4.33 14.23 2.01
CA LEU A 38 5.48 14.83 1.33
C LEU A 38 5.61 16.32 1.62
N GLY A 39 4.53 17.08 1.48
CA GLY A 39 4.54 18.51 1.75
C GLY A 39 4.90 18.87 3.20
N GLY A 40 4.65 17.97 4.16
CA GLY A 40 5.10 18.12 5.54
C GLY A 40 6.62 17.94 5.68
N ILE A 41 7.18 16.93 5.01
CA ILE A 41 8.62 16.62 5.01
C ILE A 41 9.41 17.74 4.31
N GLU A 42 8.96 18.14 3.12
CA GLU A 42 9.61 19.19 2.31
C GLU A 42 9.67 20.52 3.03
N ARG A 43 8.67 20.83 3.85
CA ARG A 43 8.63 22.07 4.64
C ARG A 43 9.67 22.10 5.75
N LEU A 44 9.81 21.01 6.49
CA LEU A 44 10.87 20.86 7.49
C LEU A 44 12.25 20.92 6.82
N TYR A 45 12.41 20.24 5.69
CA TYR A 45 13.65 20.25 4.93
C TYR A 45 14.02 21.65 4.42
N SER A 46 13.02 22.41 3.92
CA SER A 46 13.21 23.79 3.46
C SER A 46 13.60 24.76 4.57
N ALA A 47 13.22 24.46 5.83
CA ALA A 47 13.68 25.16 7.02
C ALA A 47 15.06 24.68 7.51
N ASN A 48 15.82 24.00 6.65
CA ASN A 48 17.17 23.48 6.91
C ASN A 48 17.26 22.42 8.02
N ILE A 49 16.14 21.75 8.34
CA ILE A 49 16.10 20.60 9.24
C ILE A 49 16.39 19.35 8.40
N LYS A 50 17.64 18.86 8.44
CA LYS A 50 18.11 17.77 7.58
C LYS A 50 18.05 16.38 8.22
N ASN A 51 18.04 16.32 9.55
CA ASN A 51 17.97 15.07 10.30
C ASN A 51 16.52 14.58 10.35
N LEU A 52 15.96 14.20 9.20
CA LEU A 52 14.57 13.79 9.03
C LEU A 52 14.45 12.27 8.93
N GLY A 53 13.35 11.76 9.47
CA GLY A 53 12.85 10.42 9.20
C GLY A 53 11.33 10.43 9.20
N VAL A 54 10.72 9.31 8.84
CA VAL A 54 9.27 9.18 8.72
C VAL A 54 8.76 7.99 9.49
N ILE A 55 7.56 8.13 10.05
CA ILE A 55 6.90 7.04 10.79
C ILE A 55 5.58 6.74 10.11
N HIS A 56 5.42 5.50 9.65
CA HIS A 56 4.15 4.99 9.18
C HIS A 56 3.35 4.40 10.34
N ARG A 57 2.15 4.92 10.58
CA ARG A 57 1.23 4.56 11.67
C ARG A 57 -0.18 4.23 11.18
N GLY A 58 -0.31 3.96 9.88
CA GLY A 58 -1.58 3.71 9.19
C GLY A 58 -2.44 4.97 9.04
N PHE A 59 -3.55 4.80 8.32
CA PHE A 59 -4.51 5.85 7.97
C PHE A 59 -5.89 5.55 8.56
N SER A 60 -6.60 6.59 8.94
CA SER A 60 -7.98 6.49 9.40
C SER A 60 -8.90 6.08 8.26
N THR A 61 -9.86 5.21 8.56
CA THR A 61 -10.89 4.74 7.64
C THR A 61 -12.26 4.85 8.30
N TYR A 62 -13.29 5.09 7.50
CA TYR A 62 -14.68 5.11 7.95
C TYR A 62 -15.26 3.70 8.13
N GLU A 63 -14.68 2.71 7.45
CA GLU A 63 -15.12 1.33 7.50
C GLU A 63 -14.51 0.60 8.69
N LYS A 64 -15.29 -0.28 9.33
CA LYS A 64 -14.79 -1.09 10.43
C LYS A 64 -13.88 -2.18 9.89
N THR A 65 -12.58 -2.01 10.05
CA THR A 65 -11.57 -3.02 9.68
C THR A 65 -11.04 -3.77 10.91
N ARG A 66 -10.16 -4.76 10.68
CA ARG A 66 -9.42 -5.43 11.76
C ARG A 66 -8.40 -4.52 12.47
N TYR A 67 -8.05 -3.39 11.84
CA TYR A 67 -7.08 -2.42 12.32
C TYR A 67 -7.75 -1.14 12.83
N ARG A 68 -7.11 -0.44 13.78
CA ARG A 68 -7.51 0.91 14.21
C ARG A 68 -7.24 1.94 13.11
N ASN A 69 -6.12 1.81 12.42
CA ASN A 69 -5.76 2.59 11.24
C ASN A 69 -5.30 1.62 10.15
N ASN A 70 -5.92 1.68 8.96
CA ASN A 70 -5.57 0.81 7.85
C ASN A 70 -4.13 1.14 7.39
N PRO A 71 -3.20 0.17 7.30
CA PRO A 71 -1.83 0.48 6.93
C PRO A 71 -1.71 1.10 5.54
N GLU A 72 -2.47 0.65 4.52
CA GLU A 72 -2.29 1.13 3.14
C GLU A 72 -0.81 1.14 2.71
N TRP A 73 -0.14 -0.01 2.91
CA TRP A 73 1.32 -0.16 2.77
C TRP A 73 1.88 0.44 1.49
N GLN A 74 1.10 0.40 0.39
CA GLN A 74 1.49 0.98 -0.90
C GLN A 74 1.87 2.47 -0.81
N ILE A 75 1.29 3.25 0.09
CA ILE A 75 1.61 4.67 0.25
C ILE A 75 3.00 4.85 0.88
N ALA A 76 3.33 4.03 1.88
CA ALA A 76 4.64 4.06 2.51
C ALA A 76 5.74 3.55 1.57
N ILE A 77 5.45 2.51 0.78
CA ILE A 77 6.34 2.00 -0.27
C ILE A 77 6.59 3.06 -1.34
N GLU A 78 5.55 3.74 -1.82
CA GLU A 78 5.71 4.82 -2.80
C GLU A 78 6.52 6.00 -2.25
N LEU A 79 6.37 6.34 -0.96
CA LEU A 79 7.21 7.33 -0.30
C LEU A 79 8.69 6.92 -0.34
N GLN A 80 8.99 5.66 0.02
CA GLN A 80 10.35 5.12 0.04
C GLN A 80 10.95 5.05 -1.37
N ASN A 81 10.16 4.71 -2.39
CA ASN A 81 10.62 4.73 -3.79
C ASN A 81 11.06 6.12 -4.25
N ARG A 82 10.38 7.17 -3.78
CA ARG A 82 10.71 8.57 -4.12
C ARG A 82 11.89 9.11 -3.31
N PHE A 83 12.03 8.66 -2.06
CA PHE A 83 13.09 9.07 -1.15
C PHE A 83 13.76 7.86 -0.49
N PRO A 84 14.61 7.12 -1.24
CA PRO A 84 15.19 5.85 -0.76
C PRO A 84 16.07 6.01 0.48
N ASP A 85 16.70 7.18 0.62
CA ASP A 85 17.60 7.48 1.74
C ASP A 85 16.87 7.98 3.00
N LEU A 86 15.55 8.22 2.92
CA LEU A 86 14.77 8.74 4.04
C LEU A 86 14.39 7.57 4.98
N PRO A 87 14.86 7.57 6.25
CA PRO A 87 14.55 6.48 7.17
C PRO A 87 13.06 6.34 7.42
N LEU A 88 12.51 5.13 7.21
CA LEU A 88 11.10 4.80 7.35
C LEU A 88 10.89 3.76 8.46
N ILE A 89 10.16 4.16 9.49
CA ILE A 89 9.86 3.34 10.68
C ILE A 89 8.36 3.01 10.71
N CYS A 90 8.00 1.80 11.16
CA CYS A 90 6.60 1.41 11.35
C CYS A 90 6.18 1.55 12.83
N ASP A 91 4.97 2.06 13.05
CA ASP A 91 4.29 2.16 14.35
C ASP A 91 3.12 1.16 14.38
N PRO A 92 3.39 -0.13 14.66
CA PRO A 92 2.38 -1.17 14.69
C PRO A 92 1.35 -0.94 15.79
N SER A 93 1.73 -0.36 16.93
CA SER A 93 0.81 -0.11 18.06
C SER A 93 -0.37 0.77 17.63
N HIS A 94 -0.10 1.88 16.93
CA HIS A 94 -1.17 2.75 16.45
C HIS A 94 -1.91 2.20 15.23
N ILE A 95 -1.27 1.40 14.38
CA ILE A 95 -1.94 0.71 13.26
C ILE A 95 -2.99 -0.25 13.81
N THR A 96 -2.59 -1.13 14.72
CA THR A 96 -3.46 -2.19 15.24
C THR A 96 -4.47 -1.64 16.23
N GLY A 97 -4.05 -0.76 17.13
CA GLY A 97 -4.83 -0.35 18.30
C GLY A 97 -5.04 -1.47 19.34
N LYS A 98 -4.34 -2.60 19.19
CA LYS A 98 -4.44 -3.77 20.07
C LYS A 98 -3.17 -4.63 20.06
N ARG A 99 -2.83 -5.20 21.21
CA ARG A 99 -1.57 -5.92 21.48
C ARG A 99 -1.38 -7.19 20.63
N ASP A 100 -2.44 -7.97 20.44
CA ASP A 100 -2.44 -9.30 19.79
C ASP A 100 -1.98 -9.26 18.33
N MET A 101 -2.10 -8.12 17.66
CA MET A 101 -1.73 -7.96 16.24
C MET A 101 -0.39 -7.27 16.02
N ILE A 102 0.29 -6.79 17.08
CA ILE A 102 1.51 -5.98 16.93
C ILE A 102 2.62 -6.80 16.28
N PHE A 103 2.76 -8.08 16.63
CA PHE A 103 3.75 -8.96 16.02
C PHE A 103 3.54 -9.14 14.51
N GLU A 104 2.32 -9.46 14.07
CA GLU A 104 1.99 -9.64 12.63
C GLU A 104 2.33 -8.38 11.82
N VAL A 105 1.94 -7.20 12.31
CA VAL A 105 2.19 -5.92 11.63
C VAL A 105 3.67 -5.55 11.66
N SER A 106 4.37 -5.85 12.75
CA SER A 106 5.82 -5.65 12.87
C SER A 106 6.57 -6.51 11.85
N GLN A 107 6.24 -7.80 11.75
CA GLN A 107 6.86 -8.70 10.79
C GLN A 107 6.56 -8.26 9.35
N THR A 108 5.33 -7.80 9.07
CA THR A 108 4.96 -7.28 7.75
C THR A 108 5.82 -6.05 7.39
N ALA A 109 6.04 -5.13 8.32
CA ALA A 109 6.89 -3.96 8.08
C ALA A 109 8.34 -4.34 7.78
N LEU A 110 8.91 -5.30 8.53
CA LEU A 110 10.27 -5.81 8.25
C LEU A 110 10.34 -6.53 6.88
N ASP A 111 9.31 -7.30 6.52
CA ASP A 111 9.21 -7.98 5.22
C ASP A 111 9.09 -6.98 4.06
N LEU A 112 8.62 -5.76 4.34
CA LEU A 112 8.58 -4.62 3.42
C LEU A 112 9.82 -3.70 3.52
N ASN A 113 10.89 -4.15 4.17
CA ASN A 113 12.16 -3.43 4.33
C ASN A 113 12.04 -2.05 5.03
N PHE A 114 11.14 -1.93 6.00
CA PHE A 114 11.15 -0.79 6.91
C PHE A 114 12.43 -0.79 7.75
N ASN A 115 12.99 0.39 7.99
CA ASN A 115 14.27 0.56 8.70
C ASN A 115 14.15 0.34 10.21
N GLY A 116 12.94 0.32 10.76
CA GLY A 116 12.73 0.08 12.19
C GLY A 116 11.26 0.01 12.60
N LEU A 117 11.07 -0.23 13.90
CA LEU A 117 9.76 -0.33 14.53
C LEU A 117 9.69 0.65 15.72
N MET A 118 8.50 1.16 15.99
CA MET A 118 8.17 1.94 17.17
C MET A 118 6.96 1.31 17.88
N ILE A 119 7.22 0.59 18.96
CA ILE A 119 6.24 -0.18 19.71
C ILE A 119 6.03 0.45 21.08
N GLU A 120 4.77 0.63 21.48
CA GLU A 120 4.45 1.11 22.82
C GLU A 120 4.52 -0.01 23.85
N THR A 121 5.19 0.27 24.97
CA THR A 121 5.34 -0.67 26.08
C THR A 121 4.93 -0.06 27.40
N HIS A 122 4.31 -0.84 28.27
CA HIS A 122 4.00 -0.44 29.65
C HIS A 122 4.17 -1.62 30.60
N VAL A 123 4.67 -1.37 31.80
CA VAL A 123 4.89 -2.42 32.82
C VAL A 123 3.59 -3.05 33.32
N ASP A 124 2.50 -2.28 33.26
CA ASP A 124 1.15 -2.69 33.66
C ASP A 124 0.10 -2.12 32.69
N PRO A 125 -0.03 -2.68 31.47
CA PRO A 125 -0.84 -2.07 30.41
C PRO A 125 -2.32 -1.85 30.77
N GLU A 126 -2.90 -2.63 31.68
CA GLU A 126 -4.31 -2.49 32.09
C GLU A 126 -4.58 -1.20 32.87
N ASN A 127 -3.58 -0.69 33.58
CA ASN A 127 -3.69 0.53 34.39
C ASN A 127 -3.06 1.78 33.72
N ALA A 128 -2.67 1.66 32.44
CA ALA A 128 -2.10 2.78 31.71
C ALA A 128 -3.13 3.91 31.48
N TRP A 129 -2.71 5.16 31.63
CA TRP A 129 -3.59 6.33 31.47
C TRP A 129 -3.99 6.61 30.01
N SER A 130 -3.26 6.06 29.06
CA SER A 130 -3.51 6.22 27.63
C SER A 130 -3.15 4.94 26.89
N ASP A 131 -3.93 4.62 25.85
CA ASP A 131 -3.60 3.56 24.88
C ASP A 131 -3.30 2.19 25.52
N ALA A 132 -3.90 1.91 26.68
CA ALA A 132 -3.79 0.65 27.43
C ALA A 132 -3.85 -0.57 26.50
N ALA A 133 -4.88 -0.66 25.65
CA ALA A 133 -5.15 -1.80 24.79
C ALA A 133 -4.05 -2.14 23.76
N GLN A 134 -3.16 -1.20 23.41
CA GLN A 134 -2.11 -1.37 22.39
C GLN A 134 -0.69 -1.43 22.96
N GLN A 135 -0.52 -1.33 24.27
CA GLN A 135 0.79 -1.40 24.92
C GLN A 135 1.15 -2.83 25.29
N VAL A 136 2.29 -3.35 24.82
CA VAL A 136 2.79 -4.66 25.27
C VAL A 136 3.59 -4.53 26.57
N THR A 137 3.78 -5.62 27.30
CA THR A 137 4.70 -5.62 28.44
C THR A 137 6.15 -5.66 27.95
N PRO A 138 7.13 -5.24 28.77
CA PRO A 138 8.55 -5.38 28.44
C PRO A 138 8.95 -6.81 28.08
N ASP A 139 8.47 -7.81 28.82
CA ASP A 139 8.75 -9.23 28.55
C ASP A 139 8.24 -9.65 27.17
N THR A 140 7.02 -9.23 26.82
CA THR A 140 6.46 -9.47 25.47
C THR A 140 7.29 -8.78 24.39
N LEU A 141 7.77 -7.56 24.62
CA LEU A 141 8.63 -6.88 23.66
C LEU A 141 9.95 -7.65 23.45
N ILE A 142 10.58 -8.13 24.53
CA ILE A 142 11.80 -8.93 24.44
C ILE A 142 11.55 -10.19 23.60
N GLN A 143 10.47 -10.92 23.90
CA GLN A 143 10.11 -12.12 23.13
C GLN A 143 9.87 -11.79 21.65
N MET A 144 9.16 -10.69 21.36
CA MET A 144 8.96 -10.25 19.97
C MET A 144 10.28 -9.94 19.27
N MET A 145 11.25 -9.33 19.95
CA MET A 145 12.56 -9.03 19.35
C MET A 145 13.34 -10.29 18.99
N GLU A 146 13.17 -11.38 19.74
CA GLU A 146 13.76 -12.69 19.43
C GLU A 146 13.05 -13.38 18.26
N ASP A 147 11.72 -13.24 18.19
CA ASP A 147 10.87 -13.94 17.22
C ASP A 147 10.81 -13.24 15.85
N LEU A 148 11.00 -11.92 15.81
CA LEU A 148 10.97 -11.12 14.58
C LEU A 148 12.14 -11.48 13.66
N LYS A 149 11.82 -11.69 12.38
CA LYS A 149 12.80 -12.08 11.36
C LYS A 149 13.13 -10.90 10.46
N ILE A 150 14.39 -10.45 10.52
CA ILE A 150 14.93 -9.50 9.56
C ILE A 150 15.44 -10.29 8.35
N ARG A 151 14.82 -10.09 7.19
CA ARG A 151 15.20 -10.78 5.95
C ARG A 151 16.33 -10.03 5.26
N LYS A 152 17.21 -10.76 4.59
CA LYS A 152 18.22 -10.15 3.69
C LYS A 152 17.52 -9.73 2.40
N GLU A 153 17.90 -8.57 1.86
CA GLU A 153 17.35 -8.08 0.58
C GLU A 153 17.74 -8.99 -0.60
N THR A 154 18.93 -9.59 -0.54
CA THR A 154 19.43 -10.49 -1.58
C THR A 154 20.42 -11.50 -1.01
N ASP A 155 20.61 -12.59 -1.75
CA ASP A 155 21.71 -13.52 -1.53
C ASP A 155 22.73 -13.39 -2.67
N THR A 156 24.01 -13.44 -2.31
CA THR A 156 25.13 -13.32 -3.25
C THR A 156 25.41 -14.62 -4.00
N GLU A 157 24.84 -15.74 -3.56
CA GLU A 157 25.07 -17.05 -4.17
C GLU A 157 24.61 -17.08 -5.64
N VAL A 158 25.52 -17.49 -6.52
CA VAL A 158 25.30 -17.49 -7.98
C VAL A 158 24.17 -18.44 -8.38
N GLU A 159 24.08 -19.62 -7.74
CA GLU A 159 23.04 -20.61 -8.04
C GLU A 159 21.63 -20.10 -7.68
N TYR A 160 21.50 -19.46 -6.51
CA TYR A 160 20.27 -18.79 -6.11
C TYR A 160 19.86 -17.72 -7.13
N ARG A 161 20.78 -16.82 -7.52
CA ARG A 161 20.50 -15.75 -8.47
C ARG A 161 20.10 -16.27 -9.85
N ASN A 162 20.75 -17.33 -10.32
CA ASN A 162 20.41 -17.95 -11.61
C ASN A 162 19.01 -18.57 -11.57
N SER A 163 18.68 -19.29 -10.50
CA SER A 163 17.35 -19.88 -10.30
C SER A 163 16.26 -18.81 -10.23
N LEU A 164 16.49 -17.74 -9.46
CA LEU A 164 15.57 -16.61 -9.35
C LEU A 164 15.35 -15.90 -10.69
N ASN A 165 16.43 -15.63 -11.44
CA ASN A 165 16.34 -15.00 -12.75
C ASN A 165 15.60 -15.89 -13.76
N THR A 166 15.79 -17.21 -13.69
CA THR A 166 15.08 -18.17 -14.54
C THR A 166 13.58 -18.12 -14.29
N LEU A 167 13.15 -18.09 -13.02
CA LEU A 167 11.75 -17.97 -12.65
C LEU A 167 11.17 -16.60 -13.05
N ARG A 168 11.90 -15.51 -12.86
CA ARG A 168 11.49 -14.17 -13.32
C ARG A 168 11.29 -14.11 -14.83
N THR A 169 12.20 -14.72 -15.60
CA THR A 169 12.07 -14.81 -17.05
C THR A 169 10.80 -15.57 -17.47
N GLN A 170 10.41 -16.62 -16.73
CA GLN A 170 9.14 -17.32 -16.98
C GLN A 170 7.93 -16.42 -16.71
N ILE A 171 7.97 -15.61 -15.66
CA ILE A 171 6.93 -14.60 -15.37
C ILE A 171 6.87 -13.59 -16.53
N ASP A 172 8.02 -13.05 -16.96
CA ASP A 172 8.08 -12.07 -18.04
C ASP A 172 7.45 -12.60 -19.34
N VAL A 173 7.68 -13.87 -19.69
CA VAL A 173 7.05 -14.52 -20.85
C VAL A 173 5.54 -14.57 -20.72
N ILE A 174 5.02 -14.92 -19.54
CA ILE A 174 3.56 -14.98 -19.27
C ILE A 174 2.98 -13.56 -19.32
N ASP A 175 3.65 -12.57 -18.74
CA ASP A 175 3.20 -11.18 -18.73
C ASP A 175 3.11 -10.60 -20.14
N HIS A 176 4.08 -10.91 -21.01
CA HIS A 176 4.00 -10.57 -22.42
C HIS A 176 2.80 -11.22 -23.12
N GLN A 177 2.49 -12.48 -22.82
CA GLN A 177 1.31 -13.17 -23.35
C GLN A 177 0.01 -12.53 -22.85
N LEU A 178 -0.06 -12.14 -21.57
CA LEU A 178 -1.22 -11.45 -21.01
C LEU A 178 -1.49 -10.13 -21.74
N ILE A 179 -0.46 -9.32 -21.99
CA ILE A 179 -0.60 -8.07 -22.74
C ILE A 179 -1.10 -8.30 -24.18
N ASP A 180 -0.55 -9.30 -24.89
CA ASP A 180 -1.01 -9.64 -26.24
C ASP A 180 -2.48 -10.11 -26.26
N ILE A 181 -2.87 -10.95 -25.29
CA ILE A 181 -4.25 -11.44 -25.15
C ILE A 181 -5.21 -10.28 -24.84
N LEU A 182 -4.83 -9.37 -23.93
CA LEU A 182 -5.62 -8.19 -23.62
C LEU A 182 -5.78 -7.28 -24.84
N GLY A 183 -4.70 -7.07 -25.62
CA GLY A 183 -4.73 -6.31 -26.87
C GLY A 183 -5.67 -6.95 -27.91
N LYS A 184 -5.59 -8.27 -28.10
CA LYS A 184 -6.53 -9.01 -28.96
C LYS A 184 -7.98 -8.87 -28.50
N ARG A 185 -8.22 -8.92 -27.19
CA ARG A 185 -9.55 -8.71 -26.59
C ARG A 185 -10.08 -7.30 -26.87
N MET A 186 -9.24 -6.26 -26.83
CA MET A 186 -9.68 -4.88 -27.14
C MET A 186 -10.05 -4.71 -28.62
N LYS A 187 -9.34 -5.36 -29.56
CA LYS A 187 -9.75 -5.37 -30.98
C LYS A 187 -11.15 -5.96 -31.19
N ILE A 188 -11.53 -6.95 -30.38
CA ILE A 188 -12.90 -7.51 -30.40
C ILE A 188 -13.89 -6.50 -29.79
N ALA A 189 -13.52 -5.81 -28.72
CA ALA A 189 -14.34 -4.73 -28.17
C ALA A 189 -14.58 -3.61 -29.19
N ASP A 190 -13.56 -3.27 -29.99
CA ASP A 190 -13.67 -2.30 -31.08
C ASP A 190 -14.69 -2.75 -32.13
N ALA A 191 -14.60 -4.01 -32.57
CA ALA A 191 -15.55 -4.59 -33.51
C ALA A 191 -17.00 -4.62 -32.96
N ILE A 192 -17.18 -4.91 -31.67
CA ILE A 192 -18.48 -4.81 -30.99
C ILE A 192 -18.99 -3.36 -31.00
N GLY A 193 -18.11 -2.39 -30.74
CA GLY A 193 -18.44 -0.96 -30.78
C GLY A 193 -18.94 -0.53 -32.16
N ALA A 194 -18.26 -0.96 -33.23
CA ALA A 194 -18.67 -0.68 -34.60
C ALA A 194 -20.06 -1.27 -34.93
N LEU A 195 -20.33 -2.51 -34.53
CA LEU A 195 -21.63 -3.15 -34.70
C LEU A 195 -22.76 -2.44 -33.94
N LYS A 196 -22.47 -2.01 -32.70
CA LYS A 196 -23.43 -1.25 -31.89
C LYS A 196 -23.71 0.13 -32.48
N LYS A 197 -22.70 0.81 -33.01
CA LYS A 197 -22.83 2.11 -33.69
C LYS A 197 -23.76 2.00 -34.89
N ASP A 198 -23.58 0.99 -35.74
CA ASP A 198 -24.44 0.75 -36.92
C ASP A 198 -25.92 0.58 -36.55
N LYS A 199 -26.20 -0.04 -35.41
CA LYS A 199 -27.56 -0.31 -34.92
C LYS A 199 -28.06 0.68 -33.86
N ASN A 200 -27.31 1.72 -33.55
CA ASN A 200 -27.59 2.67 -32.47
C ASN A 200 -27.91 2.00 -31.12
N VAL A 201 -27.12 0.99 -30.75
CA VAL A 201 -27.26 0.22 -29.49
C VAL A 201 -26.30 0.77 -28.43
N ALA A 202 -26.74 0.81 -27.17
CA ALA A 202 -25.93 1.28 -26.05
C ALA A 202 -24.68 0.40 -25.79
N VAL A 203 -23.58 1.03 -25.38
CA VAL A 203 -22.32 0.35 -25.00
C VAL A 203 -22.52 -0.54 -23.78
N LEU A 204 -23.08 0.02 -22.71
CA LEU A 204 -23.16 -0.65 -21.41
C LEU A 204 -24.31 -1.66 -21.37
N GLN A 205 -23.97 -2.91 -21.05
CA GLN A 205 -24.93 -4.01 -20.87
C GLN A 205 -24.67 -4.74 -19.56
N SER A 206 -25.24 -4.23 -18.47
CA SER A 206 -24.94 -4.68 -17.09
C SER A 206 -25.24 -6.15 -16.84
N LYS A 207 -26.25 -6.73 -17.50
CA LYS A 207 -26.59 -8.16 -17.36
C LYS A 207 -25.45 -9.07 -17.85
N ARG A 208 -24.92 -8.78 -19.04
CA ARG A 208 -23.81 -9.56 -19.63
C ARG A 208 -22.54 -9.44 -18.79
N TRP A 209 -22.29 -8.25 -18.25
CA TRP A 209 -21.15 -8.02 -17.36
C TRP A 209 -21.23 -8.87 -16.09
N ASN A 210 -22.38 -8.88 -15.41
CA ASN A 210 -22.58 -9.67 -14.19
C ASN A 210 -22.44 -11.17 -14.45
N GLU A 211 -22.94 -11.68 -15.58
CA GLU A 211 -22.77 -13.08 -15.99
C GLU A 211 -21.30 -13.45 -16.22
N ILE A 212 -20.53 -12.58 -16.88
CA ILE A 212 -19.09 -12.80 -17.09
C ILE A 212 -18.36 -12.78 -15.75
N LEU A 213 -18.65 -11.78 -14.91
CA LEU A 213 -17.94 -11.60 -13.65
C LEU A 213 -18.13 -12.81 -12.72
N GLY A 214 -19.34 -13.32 -12.58
CA GLY A 214 -19.61 -14.52 -11.79
C GLY A 214 -18.84 -15.74 -12.31
N LYS A 215 -18.74 -15.91 -13.63
CA LYS A 215 -17.93 -16.98 -14.23
C LYS A 215 -16.44 -16.83 -13.94
N MET A 216 -15.90 -15.62 -14.06
CA MET A 216 -14.47 -15.36 -13.84
C MET A 216 -14.08 -15.52 -12.37
N ILE A 217 -14.97 -15.25 -11.42
CA ILE A 217 -14.73 -15.53 -10.00
C ILE A 217 -14.52 -17.03 -9.78
N LEU A 218 -15.43 -17.86 -10.31
CA LEU A 218 -15.33 -19.33 -10.19
C LEU A 218 -14.07 -19.88 -10.87
N GLU A 219 -13.76 -19.45 -12.10
CA GLU A 219 -12.52 -19.86 -12.79
C GLU A 219 -11.27 -19.37 -12.05
N GLY A 220 -11.33 -18.19 -11.42
CA GLY A 220 -10.25 -17.65 -10.61
C GLY A 220 -9.96 -18.51 -9.39
N GLU A 221 -11.01 -18.98 -8.69
CA GLU A 221 -10.88 -19.88 -7.54
C GLU A 221 -10.20 -21.20 -7.92
N GLU A 222 -10.56 -21.80 -9.07
CA GLU A 222 -9.93 -23.02 -9.59
C GLU A 222 -8.42 -22.83 -9.84
N ASN A 223 -8.01 -21.60 -10.18
CA ASN A 223 -6.62 -21.21 -10.40
C ASN A 223 -5.93 -20.62 -9.15
N LYS A 224 -6.53 -20.77 -7.97
CA LYS A 224 -6.01 -20.27 -6.68
C LYS A 224 -5.84 -18.75 -6.63
N LEU A 225 -6.69 -18.01 -7.33
CA LEU A 225 -6.75 -16.55 -7.29
C LEU A 225 -7.86 -16.10 -6.34
N SER A 226 -7.63 -15.01 -5.61
CA SER A 226 -8.66 -14.48 -4.70
C SER A 226 -9.79 -13.80 -5.46
N GLU A 227 -11.01 -13.87 -4.93
CA GLU A 227 -12.18 -13.18 -5.48
C GLU A 227 -11.91 -11.68 -5.63
N GLU A 228 -11.32 -11.05 -4.61
CA GLU A 228 -11.00 -9.63 -4.63
C GLU A 228 -10.08 -9.24 -5.80
N PHE A 229 -9.05 -10.06 -6.06
CA PHE A 229 -8.13 -9.84 -7.17
C PHE A 229 -8.85 -9.92 -8.51
N ILE A 230 -9.65 -10.98 -8.74
CA ILE A 230 -10.42 -11.17 -9.97
C ILE A 230 -11.38 -10.00 -10.19
N LEU A 231 -12.10 -9.58 -9.15
CA LEU A 231 -13.02 -8.44 -9.20
C LEU A 231 -12.30 -7.17 -9.66
N ARG A 232 -11.14 -6.84 -9.07
CA ARG A 232 -10.37 -5.64 -9.43
C ARG A 232 -9.87 -5.69 -10.86
N VAL A 233 -9.24 -6.80 -11.26
CA VAL A 233 -8.66 -6.99 -12.59
C VAL A 233 -9.73 -6.93 -13.68
N PHE A 234 -10.81 -7.71 -13.54
CA PHE A 234 -11.82 -7.77 -14.60
C PHE A 234 -12.65 -6.49 -14.69
N LYS A 235 -12.86 -5.76 -13.58
CA LYS A 235 -13.47 -4.41 -13.65
C LYS A 235 -12.61 -3.45 -14.47
N ALA A 236 -11.30 -3.44 -14.25
CA ALA A 236 -10.38 -2.61 -15.03
C ALA A 236 -10.39 -2.99 -16.53
N ILE A 237 -10.32 -4.28 -16.83
CA ILE A 237 -10.41 -4.80 -18.21
C ILE A 237 -11.75 -4.42 -18.87
N HIS A 238 -12.86 -4.49 -18.13
CA HIS A 238 -14.18 -4.12 -18.64
C HIS A 238 -14.27 -2.62 -18.92
N GLN A 239 -13.78 -1.78 -18.01
CA GLN A 239 -13.75 -0.34 -18.19
C GLN A 239 -12.95 0.04 -19.44
N GLU A 240 -11.80 -0.62 -19.67
CA GLU A 240 -11.00 -0.34 -20.86
C GLU A 240 -11.75 -0.70 -22.16
N SER A 241 -12.54 -1.78 -22.15
CA SER A 241 -13.40 -2.12 -23.30
C SER A 241 -14.52 -1.13 -23.54
N ILE A 242 -15.05 -0.50 -22.50
CA ILE A 242 -16.05 0.57 -22.63
C ILE A 242 -15.37 1.79 -23.26
N ASN A 243 -14.21 2.20 -22.77
CA ASN A 243 -13.45 3.34 -23.30
C ASN A 243 -13.16 3.18 -24.81
N HIS A 244 -12.79 1.97 -25.23
CA HIS A 244 -12.59 1.62 -26.65
C HIS A 244 -13.87 1.75 -27.48
N GLN A 245 -14.98 1.18 -27.02
CA GLN A 245 -16.28 1.27 -27.71
C GLN A 245 -16.79 2.71 -27.81
N GLU A 246 -16.66 3.50 -26.74
CA GLU A 246 -17.07 4.91 -26.73
C GLU A 246 -16.26 5.76 -27.71
N LYS A 247 -14.95 5.53 -27.83
CA LYS A 247 -14.10 6.20 -28.84
C LYS A 247 -14.63 5.94 -30.25
N ILE A 248 -15.07 4.72 -30.56
CA ILE A 248 -15.62 4.38 -31.88
C ILE A 248 -17.03 4.94 -32.10
N MET A 249 -17.85 4.98 -31.05
CA MET A 249 -19.21 5.53 -31.16
C MET A 249 -19.19 7.05 -31.34
N ASN A 250 -18.25 7.75 -30.71
CA ASN A 250 -18.17 9.22 -30.72
C ASN A 250 -17.23 9.79 -31.79
N GLY A 251 -16.31 9.00 -32.34
CA GLY A 251 -15.45 9.37 -33.47
C GLY A 251 -16.09 9.02 -34.80
#